data_AF-A0A9D4CB71-F1
#
_entry.id   AF-A0A9D4CB71-F1
#
_cell.length_a   1.000
_cell.length_b   1.000
_cell.length_c   1.000
_cell.angle_alpha   90.00
_cell.angle_beta   90.00
_cell.angle_gamma   90.00
#
_symmetry.space_group_name_H-M   'P 1'
#
loop_
_entity.id
_entity.type
_entity.pdbx_description
1 polymer ?
#
loop_
_entity_poly.entity_id
_entity_poly.type
_entity_poly.pdbx_seq_one_letter_code
_entity_poly.pdbx_strand_id
1 'polypeptide(L)' 'MELNVANFSKQIKEQQVLEQELKSQPKGASVYKQQPNSQIFFKTSHEKMMVECKRNLDSLIKEYKAAEVKTDPKLHEDR' A
#
# COMPACT_ATOMS: atom_id res chain seq x y z
N MET A 1 -15.00 -7.95 -12.77
CA MET A 1 -13.65 -7.38 -12.96
C MET A 1 -13.52 -6.00 -12.29
N GLU A 2 -14.58 -5.18 -12.28
CA GLU A 2 -14.64 -3.86 -11.62
C GLU A 2 -14.36 -3.85 -10.11
N LEU A 3 -14.63 -4.94 -9.38
CA LEU A 3 -14.34 -5.03 -7.94
C LEU A 3 -12.85 -4.86 -7.59
N ASN A 4 -11.95 -5.23 -8.50
CA ASN A 4 -10.51 -5.23 -8.19
C ASN A 4 -9.91 -3.82 -8.21
N VAL A 5 -10.30 -2.97 -9.15
CA VAL A 5 -9.78 -1.60 -9.29
C VAL A 5 -10.19 -0.75 -8.08
N ALA A 6 -11.46 -0.83 -7.66
CA ALA A 6 -11.94 -0.13 -6.48
C ALA A 6 -11.24 -0.60 -5.19
N ASN A 7 -11.00 -1.92 -5.06
CA ASN A 7 -10.28 -2.49 -3.92
C ASN A 7 -8.81 -2.02 -3.86
N PHE A 8 -8.11 -2.03 -5.00
CA PHE A 8 -6.75 -1.52 -5.08
C PHE A 8 -6.67 -0.01 -4.77
N SER A 9 -7.60 0.80 -5.28
CA SER A 9 -7.67 2.24 -4.97
C SER A 9 -7.83 2.48 -3.47
N LYS A 10 -8.69 1.70 -2.80
CA LYS A 10 -8.88 1.77 -1.36
C LYS A 10 -7.59 1.42 -0.60
N GLN A 11 -6.95 0.31 -0.95
CA GLN A 11 -5.70 -0.14 -0.31
C GLN A 11 -4.55 0.85 -0.52
N ILE A 12 -4.45 1.48 -1.70
CA ILE A 12 -3.47 2.53 -1.97
C ILE A 12 -3.66 3.71 -1.01
N LYS A 13 -4.91 4.17 -0.82
CA LYS A 13 -5.21 5.27 0.10
C LYS A 13 -4.87 4.91 1.55
N GLU A 14 -5.23 3.71 2.00
CA GLU A 14 -4.88 3.21 3.34
C GLU A 14 -3.36 3.19 3.54
N GLN A 15 -2.61 2.73 2.54
CA GLN A 15 -1.15 2.68 2.60
C GLN A 15 -0.50 4.06 2.58
N GLN A 16 -1.08 5.04 1.89
CA GLN A 16 -0.64 6.44 1.91
C GLN A 16 -0.84 7.08 3.29
N VAL A 17 -1.98 6.83 3.93
CA VAL A 17 -2.25 7.31 5.29
C VAL A 17 -1.22 6.72 6.26
N LEU A 18 -0.97 5.40 6.19
CA LEU A 18 0.03 4.75 7.02
C LEU A 18 1.44 5.35 6.81
N GLU A 19 1.81 5.66 5.58
CA GLU A 19 3.10 6.31 5.29
C GLU A 19 3.21 7.69 5.96
N GLN A 20 2.13 8.48 5.92
CA GLN A 20 2.09 9.81 6.56
C GLN A 20 2.14 9.70 8.09
N GLU A 21 1.40 8.76 8.66
CA GLU A 21 1.41 8.51 10.11
C GLU A 21 2.82 8.11 10.57
N LEU A 22 3.46 7.17 9.88
CA LEU A 22 4.85 6.80 10.17
C LEU A 22 5.80 8.00 10.06
N LYS A 23 5.67 8.85 9.05
CA LYS A 23 6.49 10.08 8.92
C LYS A 23 6.28 11.06 10.08
N SER A 24 5.05 11.17 10.57
CA SER A 24 4.68 12.07 11.67
C SER A 24 5.04 11.54 13.06
N GLN A 25 5.39 10.26 13.16
CA GLN A 25 5.66 9.60 14.43
C GLN A 25 6.92 10.20 15.12
N PRO A 26 6.91 10.42 16.44
CA PRO A 26 8.07 10.93 17.16
C PRO A 26 9.31 10.06 16.99
N LYS A 27 10.48 10.70 16.91
CA LYS A 27 11.78 9.99 16.88
C LYS A 27 11.93 9.12 18.13
N GLY A 28 12.22 7.84 17.94
CA GLY A 28 12.41 6.88 19.02
C GLY A 28 11.13 6.19 19.52
N ALA A 29 9.96 6.51 18.98
CA ALA A 29 8.74 5.78 19.29
C ALA A 29 8.83 4.31 18.82
N SER A 30 8.35 3.39 19.64
CA SER A 30 8.37 1.96 19.33
C SER A 30 7.31 1.62 18.29
N VAL A 31 7.71 0.90 17.24
CA VAL A 31 6.81 0.45 16.18
C VAL A 31 6.57 -1.04 16.34
N TYR A 32 5.31 -1.43 16.20
CA TYR A 32 4.89 -2.83 16.28
C TYR A 32 4.08 -3.17 15.03
N LYS A 33 4.32 -4.37 14.50
CA LYS A 33 3.56 -4.91 13.37
C LYS A 33 2.74 -6.10 13.84
N GLN A 34 1.44 -6.06 13.55
CA GLN A 34 0.55 -7.18 13.81
C GLN A 34 0.77 -8.30 12.79
N GLN A 35 0.78 -9.55 13.26
CA GLN A 35 0.73 -10.70 12.38
C GLN A 35 -0.68 -10.81 11.76
N PRO A 36 -0.82 -11.07 10.45
CA PRO A 36 -2.12 -11.22 9.81
C PRO A 36 -2.99 -12.29 10.50
N ASN A 37 -4.28 -11.98 10.69
CA ASN A 37 -5.27 -12.86 11.30
C ASN A 37 -4.90 -13.34 12.73
N SER A 38 -4.10 -12.57 13.46
CA SER A 38 -3.63 -12.90 14.80
C SER A 38 -3.55 -11.65 15.68
N GLN A 39 -3.63 -11.83 17.00
CA GLN A 39 -3.44 -10.76 17.99
C GLN A 39 -1.97 -10.59 18.40
N ILE A 40 -1.04 -11.25 17.69
CA ILE A 40 0.39 -11.19 17.97
C ILE A 40 1.00 -9.96 17.29
N PHE A 41 1.78 -9.19 18.06
CA PHE A 41 2.50 -8.00 17.59
C PHE A 41 4.00 -8.20 17.74
N PHE A 42 4.76 -7.95 16.67
CA PHE A 42 6.21 -7.99 16.69
C PHE A 42 6.79 -6.58 16.68
N LYS A 43 7.73 -6.33 17.58
CA LYS A 43 8.51 -5.09 17.55
C LYS A 43 9.33 -5.04 16.26
N THR A 44 9.33 -3.88 15.62
CA THR A 44 10.05 -3.63 14.36
C THR A 44 10.68 -2.25 14.39
N SER A 45 11.60 -1.97 13.47
CA SER A 45 12.16 -0.63 13.33
C SER A 45 11.27 0.25 12.46
N HIS A 46 11.32 1.55 12.75
CA HIS A 46 10.64 2.57 11.94
C HIS A 46 11.09 2.53 10.48
N GLU A 47 12.41 2.44 10.24
CA GLU A 47 13.01 2.33 8.91
C GLU A 47 12.48 1.11 8.14
N LYS A 48 12.42 -0.05 8.79
CA LYS A 48 11.91 -1.28 8.16
C LYS A 48 10.44 -1.12 7.76
N MET A 49 9.61 -0.51 8.61
CA MET A 49 8.22 -0.26 8.29
C MET A 49 8.03 0.79 7.19
N MET A 50 8.86 1.83 7.16
CA MET A 50 8.86 2.81 6.07
C MET A 50 9.22 2.19 4.73
N VAL A 51 10.26 1.36 4.68
CA VAL A 51 10.65 0.65 3.46
C VAL A 51 9.55 -0.32 3.02
N GLU A 52 8.97 -1.07 3.96
CA GLU A 52 7.89 -2.00 3.65
C GLU A 52 6.66 -1.25 3.13
N CYS A 53 6.28 -0.13 3.75
CA CYS A 53 5.16 0.69 3.35
C CYS A 53 5.29 1.20 1.92
N LYS A 54 6.48 1.72 1.56
CA LYS A 54 6.78 2.17 0.20
C LYS A 54 6.72 1.03 -0.82
N ARG A 55 7.34 -0.11 -0.49
CA ARG A 55 7.32 -1.29 -1.37
C ARG A 55 5.91 -1.79 -1.64
N ASN A 56 5.06 -1.83 -0.59
CA ASN A 56 3.68 -2.26 -0.73
C ASN A 56 2.87 -1.26 -1.59
N LEU A 57 3.07 0.05 -1.37
CA LEU A 57 2.43 1.09 -2.17
C LEU A 57 2.81 0.97 -3.65
N ASP A 58 4.10 0.77 -3.96
CA ASP A 58 4.58 0.59 -5.33
C ASP A 58 3.96 -0.65 -6.00
N SER A 59 3.85 -1.77 -5.27
CA SER A 59 3.20 -2.99 -5.77
C SER A 59 1.72 -2.74 -6.07
N LEU A 60 0.99 -2.12 -5.14
CA LEU A 60 -0.43 -1.82 -5.28
C LEU A 60 -0.69 -0.88 -6.46
N ILE A 61 0.14 0.15 -6.65
CA ILE A 61 0.02 1.06 -7.79
C ILE A 61 0.25 0.31 -9.11
N LYS A 62 1.24 -0.59 -9.16
CA LYS A 62 1.50 -1.39 -10.35
C LYS A 62 0.33 -2.33 -10.68
N GLU A 63 -0.23 -2.98 -9.66
CA GLU A 63 -1.40 -3.85 -9.81
C GLU A 63 -2.65 -3.08 -10.21
N TYR A 64 -2.88 -1.90 -9.60
CA TYR A 64 -3.96 -0.99 -9.97
C TYR A 64 -3.89 -0.59 -11.44
N LYS A 65 -2.74 -0.10 -11.91
CA LYS A 65 -2.52 0.27 -13.33
C LYS A 65 -2.72 -0.92 -14.27
N ALA A 66 -2.20 -2.09 -13.90
CA ALA A 66 -2.39 -3.29 -14.70
C ALA A 66 -3.86 -3.76 -14.74
N ALA A 67 -4.62 -3.52 -13.68
CA ALA A 67 -6.05 -3.81 -13.63
C ALA A 67 -6.87 -2.81 -14.46
N GLU A 68 -6.54 -1.51 -14.41
CA GLU A 68 -7.18 -0.46 -15.23
C GLU A 68 -7.01 -0.71 -16.72
N VAL A 69 -5.80 -1.06 -17.17
CA VAL A 69 -5.51 -1.36 -18.59
C VAL A 69 -6.32 -2.56 -19.09
N LYS A 70 -6.62 -3.54 -18.23
CA LYS A 70 -7.44 -4.71 -18.59
C LYS A 70 -8.93 -4.40 -18.67
N THR A 71 -9.38 -3.35 -17.98
CA THR A 71 -10.78 -2.91 -18.01
C THR A 71 -11.09 -1.98 -19.18
N ASP A 72 -10.09 -1.33 -19.77
CA ASP A 72 -10.27 -0.46 -20.95
C ASP A 72 -9.16 -0.65 -22.00
N PRO A 73 -9.31 -1.64 -22.92
CA PRO A 73 -8.29 -1.95 -23.94
C PRO A 73 -8.11 -0.86 -25.01
N LYS A 74 -9.01 0.14 -25.10
CA LYS A 74 -9.06 1.11 -26.21
C LYS A 74 -8.25 2.39 -25.99
N LEU A 75 -7.59 2.56 -24.85
CA LEU A 75 -6.87 3.82 -24.55
C LEU A 75 -5.43 3.89 -25.11
N HIS A 76 -4.91 2.83 -25.74
CA HIS A 76 -3.50 2.76 -26.15
C HIS A 76 -3.24 2.68 -27.66
N GLU A 77 -4.25 2.81 -28.53
CA GLU A 77 -4.07 2.79 -29.99
C GLU A 77 -3.79 4.18 -30.63
N ASP A 78 -3.91 5.30 -29.91
CA ASP A 78 -3.78 6.65 -30.50
C ASP A 78 -2.58 7.49 -29.98
N ARG A 79 -1.39 6.89 -29.78
CA ARG A 79 -0.15 7.66 -29.57
C ARG A 79 1.08 7.06 -30.26
#